data_AF-A0A3D3MBK5-F1
#
_entry.id   AF-A0A3D3MBK5-F1
#
_cell.length_a   1.000
_cell.length_b   1.000
_cell.length_c   1.000
_cell.angle_alpha   90.00
_cell.angle_beta   90.00
_cell.angle_gamma   90.00
#
_symmetry.space_group_name_H-M   'P 1'
#
loop_
_entity.id
_entity.type
_entity.pdbx_description
1 polymer ?
#
loop_
_entity_poly.entity_id
_entity_poly.type
_entity_poly.pdbx_seq_one_letter_code
_entity_poly.pdbx_strand_id
1 'polypeptide(L)'
;AAAVAAKPAAPRAPTKSAVLAVQLGSQEQLRRLPRARLTELLDRYRDCLEQAASLYESEVQTLNDGSTLLLFHSQDSGEDYLTNAICCGELLRALGHALQVEVADSGITLQLQLGLALGEDLQGLSQIDLLLTEKAQDALALSQHSRNLLLVERQISDDALIRQRARIRPIASPEGACCVERLMEPYPSMLERQLARMHERQVKS
;
A
#
# COMPACT_ATOMS: atom_id res chain seq x y z
N ALA A 1 19.02 -22.44 -47.24
CA ALA A 1 19.05 -22.04 -45.82
C ALA A 1 17.76 -22.54 -45.17
N ALA A 2 17.86 -23.41 -44.17
CA ALA A 2 16.70 -23.98 -43.48
C ALA A 2 16.22 -22.99 -42.41
N ALA A 3 14.91 -22.70 -42.42
CA ALA A 3 14.25 -21.90 -41.39
C ALA A 3 14.19 -22.69 -40.08
N VAL A 4 14.76 -22.14 -39.01
CA VAL A 4 14.63 -22.68 -37.66
C VAL A 4 13.25 -22.30 -37.16
N ALA A 5 12.35 -23.28 -37.10
CA ALA A 5 11.04 -23.12 -36.47
C ALA A 5 11.23 -22.90 -34.96
N ALA A 6 10.78 -21.75 -34.45
CA ALA A 6 10.78 -21.45 -33.03
C ALA A 6 9.86 -22.42 -32.29
N LYS A 7 10.41 -23.09 -31.29
CA LYS A 7 9.68 -24.00 -30.40
C LYS A 7 8.67 -23.18 -29.57
N PRO A 8 7.42 -23.64 -29.37
CA PRO A 8 6.47 -22.92 -28.53
C PRO A 8 7.04 -22.80 -27.11
N ALA A 9 7.14 -21.58 -26.59
CA ALA A 9 7.49 -21.35 -25.20
C ALA A 9 6.42 -22.01 -24.32
N ALA A 10 6.85 -22.80 -23.33
CA ALA A 10 5.94 -23.35 -22.34
C ALA A 10 5.18 -22.19 -21.65
N PRO A 11 3.89 -22.37 -21.29
CA PRO A 11 3.14 -21.34 -20.60
C PRO A 11 3.88 -20.93 -19.32
N ARG A 12 4.23 -19.64 -19.23
CA ARG A 12 4.91 -19.06 -18.08
C ARG A 12 3.93 -19.09 -16.90
N ALA A 13 4.38 -19.53 -15.73
CA ALA A 13 3.55 -19.47 -14.53
C ALA A 13 3.17 -18.01 -14.25
N PRO A 14 1.94 -17.75 -13.77
CA PRO A 14 1.48 -16.39 -13.46
C PRO A 14 2.40 -15.74 -12.43
N THR A 15 2.73 -14.47 -12.67
CA THR A 15 3.65 -13.70 -11.82
C THR A 15 2.86 -13.11 -10.66
N LYS A 16 3.09 -13.62 -9.45
CA LYS A 16 2.39 -13.15 -8.25
C LYS A 16 2.70 -11.67 -7.98
N SER A 17 1.68 -10.94 -7.60
CA SER A 17 1.72 -9.50 -7.32
C SER A 17 0.83 -9.16 -6.12
N ALA A 18 1.08 -8.03 -5.48
CA ALA A 18 0.23 -7.48 -4.44
C ALA A 18 -0.14 -6.04 -4.78
N VAL A 19 -1.38 -5.65 -4.51
CA VAL A 19 -1.89 -4.29 -4.76
C VAL A 19 -2.28 -3.65 -3.44
N LEU A 20 -1.54 -2.62 -3.04
CA LEU A 20 -1.85 -1.80 -1.88
C LEU A 20 -2.57 -0.52 -2.34
N ALA A 21 -3.85 -0.41 -2.01
CA ALA A 21 -4.61 0.82 -2.19
C ALA A 21 -4.47 1.73 -0.96
N VAL A 22 -4.13 3.00 -1.20
CA VAL A 22 -3.91 4.01 -0.17
C VAL A 22 -4.66 5.28 -0.53
N GLN A 23 -5.40 5.84 0.43
CA GLN A 23 -6.08 7.12 0.22
C GLN A 23 -6.22 7.90 1.53
N LEU A 24 -6.13 9.22 1.45
CA LEU A 24 -6.67 10.09 2.50
C LEU A 24 -8.20 10.06 2.43
N GLY A 25 -8.83 9.41 3.40
CA GLY A 25 -10.27 9.38 3.59
C GLY A 25 -10.82 10.71 4.14
N SER A 26 -12.13 10.73 4.40
CA SER A 26 -12.83 11.89 4.97
C SER A 26 -12.60 13.20 4.19
N GLN A 27 -12.67 13.12 2.86
CA GLN A 27 -12.48 14.24 1.92
C GLN A 27 -13.30 15.50 2.27
N GLU A 28 -14.54 15.32 2.75
CA GLU A 28 -15.40 16.43 3.19
C GLU A 28 -14.84 17.18 4.42
N GLN A 29 -14.10 16.50 5.30
CA GLN A 29 -13.40 17.15 6.42
C GLN A 29 -12.13 17.85 5.94
N LEU A 30 -11.36 17.23 5.05
CA LEU A 30 -10.15 17.83 4.46
C LEU A 30 -10.46 19.15 3.74
N ARG A 31 -11.59 19.23 3.04
CA ARG A 31 -12.07 20.44 2.37
C ARG A 31 -12.35 21.61 3.32
N ARG A 32 -12.47 21.37 4.63
CA ARG A 32 -12.67 22.42 5.65
C ARG A 32 -11.36 23.09 6.06
N LEU A 33 -10.21 22.50 5.73
CA LEU A 33 -8.92 23.10 6.01
C LEU A 33 -8.73 24.40 5.20
N PRO A 34 -8.05 25.41 5.76
CA PRO A 34 -7.56 26.53 4.98
C PRO A 34 -6.74 26.02 3.79
N ARG A 35 -6.93 26.62 2.61
CA ARG A 35 -6.33 26.14 1.34
C ARG A 35 -4.83 25.89 1.44
N ALA A 36 -4.07 26.81 2.03
CA ALA A 36 -2.62 26.67 2.19
C ALA A 36 -2.26 25.40 2.98
N ARG A 37 -2.98 25.17 4.09
CA ARG A 37 -2.77 24.00 4.95
C ARG A 37 -3.18 22.68 4.29
N LEU A 38 -4.26 22.70 3.51
CA LEU A 38 -4.65 21.53 2.70
C LEU A 38 -3.57 21.19 1.67
N THR A 39 -3.02 22.19 0.98
CA THR A 39 -1.93 21.99 0.02
C THR A 39 -0.69 21.41 0.70
N GLU A 40 -0.24 22.00 1.82
CA GLU A 40 0.91 21.49 2.59
C GLU A 40 0.71 20.04 3.05
N LEU A 41 -0.49 19.69 3.54
CA LEU A 41 -0.83 18.33 3.95
C LEU A 41 -0.75 17.34 2.77
N LEU A 42 -1.33 17.71 1.62
CA LEU A 42 -1.34 16.85 0.42
C LEU A 42 0.05 16.67 -0.17
N ASP A 43 0.88 17.71 -0.12
CA ASP A 43 2.28 17.65 -0.58
C ASP A 43 3.09 16.72 0.33
N ARG A 44 3.00 16.90 1.66
CA ARG A 44 3.66 16.00 2.62
C ARG A 44 3.20 14.54 2.48
N TYR A 45 1.90 14.32 2.28
CA TYR A 45 1.35 12.99 2.05
C TYR A 45 1.95 12.34 0.79
N ARG A 46 2.04 13.08 -0.31
CA ARG A 46 2.63 12.59 -1.57
C ARG A 46 4.11 12.29 -1.41
N ASP A 47 4.88 13.17 -0.78
CA ASP A 47 6.31 12.96 -0.54
C ASP A 47 6.57 11.74 0.35
N CYS A 48 5.72 11.51 1.35
CA CYS A 48 5.74 10.31 2.20
C CYS A 48 5.47 9.05 1.39
N LEU A 49 4.45 9.08 0.52
CA LEU A 49 4.09 7.97 -0.36
C LEU A 49 5.24 7.60 -1.30
N GLU A 50 5.83 8.59 -1.97
CA GLU A 50 6.94 8.36 -2.91
C GLU A 50 8.18 7.79 -2.20
N GLN A 51 8.48 8.28 -0.99
CA GLN A 51 9.57 7.73 -0.18
C GLN A 51 9.31 6.28 0.26
N ALA A 52 8.09 5.97 0.72
CA ALA A 52 7.71 4.61 1.10
C ALA A 52 7.75 3.66 -0.11
N ALA A 53 7.26 4.12 -1.27
CA ALA A 53 7.32 3.37 -2.51
C ALA A 53 8.76 3.06 -2.94
N SER A 54 9.65 4.08 -2.86
CA SER A 54 11.07 3.90 -3.16
C SER A 54 11.77 2.97 -2.18
N LEU A 55 11.42 2.99 -0.88
CA LEU A 55 12.03 2.13 0.14
C LEU A 55 11.68 0.65 -0.05
N TYR A 56 10.51 0.36 -0.62
CA TYR A 56 10.01 -1.00 -0.82
C TYR A 56 9.91 -1.42 -2.29
N GLU A 57 10.55 -0.64 -3.18
CA GLU A 57 10.67 -0.93 -4.61
C GLU A 57 9.33 -1.18 -5.31
N SER A 58 8.29 -0.44 -4.92
CA SER A 58 6.94 -0.61 -5.50
C SER A 58 6.71 0.28 -6.72
N GLU A 59 5.97 -0.21 -7.70
CA GLU A 59 5.42 0.65 -8.76
C GLU A 59 4.24 1.46 -8.19
N VAL A 60 4.12 2.74 -8.58
CA VAL A 60 3.10 3.65 -8.05
C VAL A 60 2.19 4.14 -9.16
N GLN A 61 0.88 4.03 -8.95
CA GLN A 61 -0.16 4.55 -9.85
C GLN A 61 -1.14 5.44 -9.08
N THR A 62 -1.12 6.75 -9.34
CA THR A 62 -2.02 7.73 -8.69
C THR A 62 -3.25 7.98 -9.55
N LEU A 63 -4.41 7.55 -9.05
CA LEU A 63 -5.70 7.57 -9.73
C LEU A 63 -6.32 8.98 -9.76
N ASN A 64 -7.30 9.18 -10.65
CA ASN A 64 -7.94 10.48 -10.87
C ASN A 64 -8.70 11.02 -9.65
N ASP A 65 -9.11 10.13 -8.74
CA ASP A 65 -9.81 10.48 -7.50
C ASP A 65 -8.86 10.75 -6.31
N GLY A 66 -7.55 10.74 -6.56
CA GLY A 66 -6.50 10.98 -5.56
C GLY A 66 -6.13 9.75 -4.72
N SER A 67 -6.71 8.58 -4.99
CA SER A 67 -6.22 7.32 -4.43
C SER A 67 -4.93 6.88 -5.14
N THR A 68 -4.11 6.10 -4.44
CA THR A 68 -2.82 5.59 -4.95
C THR A 68 -2.82 4.08 -4.85
N LEU A 69 -2.42 3.40 -5.93
CA LEU A 69 -2.12 1.98 -5.94
C LEU A 69 -0.61 1.79 -5.94
N LEU A 70 -0.10 1.01 -4.98
CA LEU A 70 1.28 0.56 -4.96
C LEU A 70 1.32 -0.93 -5.31
N LEU A 71 2.15 -1.30 -6.28
CA LEU A 71 2.28 -2.67 -6.77
C LEU A 71 3.60 -3.28 -6.31
N PHE A 72 3.53 -4.52 -5.83
CA PHE A 72 4.68 -5.29 -5.38
C PHE A 72 4.70 -6.60 -6.14
N HIS A 73 5.75 -6.86 -6.91
CA HIS A 73 5.83 -8.05 -7.75
C HIS A 73 6.84 -9.06 -7.18
N SER A 74 6.47 -10.33 -7.22
CA SER A 74 7.39 -11.43 -6.90
C SER A 74 8.59 -11.51 -7.84
N GLN A 75 8.48 -10.93 -9.06
CA GLN A 75 9.60 -10.84 -9.99
C GLN A 75 10.73 -9.95 -9.47
N ASP A 76 10.41 -8.92 -8.67
CA ASP A 76 11.39 -7.94 -8.19
C ASP A 76 11.97 -8.34 -6.83
N SER A 77 11.14 -8.89 -5.93
CA SER A 77 11.51 -9.21 -4.54
C SER A 77 11.37 -10.70 -4.14
N GLY A 78 11.10 -11.60 -5.09
CA GLY A 78 10.90 -13.02 -4.80
C GLY A 78 9.76 -13.27 -3.82
N GLU A 79 9.99 -14.11 -2.82
CA GLU A 79 9.01 -14.45 -1.77
C GLU A 79 8.73 -13.26 -0.80
N ASP A 80 9.55 -12.22 -0.81
CA ASP A 80 9.42 -11.10 0.11
C ASP A 80 8.43 -10.02 -0.36
N TYR A 81 7.89 -10.10 -1.58
CA TYR A 81 6.97 -9.09 -2.14
C TYR A 81 5.77 -8.77 -1.23
N LEU A 82 5.12 -9.79 -0.62
CA LEU A 82 4.03 -9.57 0.33
C LEU A 82 4.51 -8.91 1.63
N THR A 83 5.73 -9.24 2.07
CA THR A 83 6.30 -8.61 3.26
C THR A 83 6.63 -7.16 3.00
N ASN A 84 7.16 -6.84 1.82
CA ASN A 84 7.37 -5.46 1.38
C ASN A 84 6.05 -4.69 1.31
N ALA A 85 5.00 -5.29 0.77
CA ALA A 85 3.67 -4.67 0.71
C ALA A 85 3.10 -4.37 2.11
N ILE A 86 3.17 -5.32 3.04
CA ILE A 86 2.69 -5.13 4.41
C ILE A 86 3.55 -4.10 5.15
N CYS A 87 4.87 -4.17 5.03
CA CYS A 87 5.77 -3.22 5.69
C CYS A 87 5.59 -1.80 5.14
N CYS A 88 5.39 -1.66 3.82
CA CYS A 88 5.04 -0.38 3.21
C CYS A 88 3.71 0.15 3.74
N GLY A 89 2.67 -0.67 3.80
CA GLY A 89 1.37 -0.28 4.35
C GLY A 89 1.42 0.12 5.83
N GLU A 90 2.17 -0.60 6.66
CA GLU A 90 2.37 -0.24 8.07
C GLU A 90 3.23 1.02 8.25
N LEU A 91 4.23 1.24 7.38
CA LEU A 91 5.00 2.48 7.37
C LEU A 91 4.09 3.68 7.00
N LEU A 92 3.27 3.55 5.96
CA LEU A 92 2.29 4.56 5.57
C LEU A 92 1.26 4.81 6.68
N ARG A 93 0.81 3.77 7.38
CA ARG A 93 -0.07 3.91 8.56
C ARG A 93 0.57 4.75 9.65
N ALA A 94 1.85 4.52 9.96
CA ALA A 94 2.59 5.32 10.92
C ALA A 94 2.78 6.77 10.45
N LEU A 95 3.02 6.99 9.16
CA LEU A 95 3.09 8.33 8.56
C LEU A 95 1.75 9.06 8.63
N GLY A 96 0.63 8.38 8.41
CA GLY A 96 -0.71 8.93 8.61
C GLY A 96 -0.92 9.44 10.04
N HIS A 97 -0.38 8.74 11.05
CA HIS A 97 -0.39 9.23 12.43
C HIS A 97 0.49 10.47 12.63
N ALA A 98 1.66 10.54 12.00
CA ALA A 98 2.50 11.74 12.06
C ALA A 98 1.78 12.96 11.46
N LEU A 99 1.17 12.81 10.28
CA LEU A 99 0.39 13.86 9.64
C LEU A 99 -0.83 14.29 10.49
N GLN A 100 -1.45 13.35 11.22
CA GLN A 100 -2.57 13.67 12.12
C GLN A 100 -2.13 14.63 13.23
N VAL A 101 -0.91 14.49 13.75
CA VAL A 101 -0.37 15.41 14.78
C VAL A 101 -0.23 16.81 14.21
N GLU A 102 0.22 16.94 12.96
CA GLU A 102 0.45 18.23 12.30
C GLU A 102 -0.84 19.03 12.04
N VAL A 103 -2.00 18.36 11.98
CA VAL A 103 -3.30 19.01 11.76
C VAL A 103 -4.22 18.93 12.98
N ALA A 104 -3.71 18.49 14.14
CA ALA A 104 -4.53 18.26 15.33
C ALA A 104 -5.25 19.52 15.85
N ASP A 105 -4.65 20.70 15.71
CA ASP A 105 -5.23 22.02 16.05
C ASP A 105 -6.36 22.47 15.11
N SER A 106 -6.48 21.85 13.92
CA SER A 106 -7.58 22.15 13.00
C SER A 106 -8.91 21.48 13.36
N GLY A 107 -8.90 20.58 14.35
CA GLY A 107 -10.08 19.84 14.79
C GLY A 107 -10.56 18.75 13.83
N ILE A 108 -9.79 18.44 12.77
CA ILE A 108 -10.09 17.33 11.86
C ILE A 108 -9.41 16.05 12.33
N THR A 109 -10.04 14.92 12.01
CA THR A 109 -9.41 13.61 12.13
C THR A 109 -9.03 13.11 10.74
N LEU A 110 -7.73 13.02 10.47
CA LEU A 110 -7.22 12.36 9.28
C LEU A 110 -7.54 10.87 9.35
N GLN A 111 -7.99 10.37 8.21
CA GLN A 111 -8.20 8.96 8.00
C GLN A 111 -7.32 8.54 6.83
N LEU A 112 -6.32 7.70 7.09
CA LEU A 112 -5.60 6.99 6.05
C LEU A 112 -6.28 5.63 5.84
N GLN A 113 -6.77 5.42 4.64
CA GLN A 113 -7.44 4.20 4.20
C GLN A 113 -6.44 3.30 3.50
N LEU A 114 -6.33 2.06 3.95
CA LEU A 114 -5.32 1.10 3.51
C LEU A 114 -5.96 -0.27 3.26
N GLY A 115 -5.82 -0.78 2.04
CA GLY A 115 -6.33 -2.10 1.64
C GLY A 115 -5.33 -2.84 0.76
N LEU A 116 -5.05 -4.10 1.07
CA LEU A 116 -4.09 -4.93 0.36
C LEU A 116 -4.75 -6.19 -0.20
N ALA A 117 -4.67 -6.37 -1.51
CA ALA A 117 -5.16 -7.55 -2.21
C ALA A 117 -4.02 -8.29 -2.92
N LEU A 118 -4.18 -9.61 -3.08
CA LEU A 118 -3.27 -10.47 -3.81
C LEU A 118 -3.74 -10.61 -5.26
N GLY A 119 -2.83 -10.47 -6.21
CA GLY A 119 -3.12 -10.65 -7.64
C GLY A 119 -2.01 -11.34 -8.41
N GLU A 120 -2.23 -11.47 -9.70
CA GLU A 120 -1.34 -12.14 -10.63
C GLU A 120 -1.25 -11.31 -11.92
N ASP A 121 -0.08 -11.32 -12.55
CA ASP A 121 0.17 -10.71 -13.86
C ASP A 121 -0.23 -9.23 -13.98
N LEU A 122 -0.01 -8.46 -12.90
CA LEU A 122 -0.31 -7.02 -12.83
C LEU A 122 0.84 -6.13 -13.31
N GLN A 123 2.02 -6.70 -13.53
CA GLN A 123 3.22 -5.94 -13.86
C GLN A 123 3.12 -5.30 -15.24
N GLY A 124 3.49 -4.02 -15.32
CA GLY A 124 3.52 -3.27 -16.58
C GLY A 124 2.14 -2.95 -17.17
N LEU A 125 1.04 -3.22 -16.44
CA LEU A 125 -0.28 -2.77 -16.83
C LEU A 125 -0.34 -1.24 -16.82
N SER A 126 -1.05 -0.69 -17.79
CA SER A 126 -1.39 0.73 -17.76
C SER A 126 -2.30 1.01 -16.56
N GLN A 127 -2.36 2.27 -16.13
CA GLN A 127 -3.26 2.67 -15.05
C GLN A 127 -4.73 2.29 -15.31
N ILE A 128 -5.18 2.41 -16.56
CA ILE A 128 -6.55 2.07 -16.96
C ILE A 128 -6.76 0.55 -16.87
N ASP A 129 -5.84 -0.23 -17.42
CA ASP A 129 -5.95 -1.69 -17.40
C ASP A 129 -5.90 -2.23 -15.97
N LEU A 130 -5.03 -1.65 -15.13
CA LEU A 130 -4.93 -2.00 -13.72
C LEU A 130 -6.26 -1.78 -12.97
N LEU A 131 -6.92 -0.64 -13.19
CA LEU A 131 -8.23 -0.32 -12.60
C LEU A 131 -9.36 -1.28 -13.02
N LEU A 132 -9.21 -1.91 -14.19
CA LEU A 132 -10.17 -2.90 -14.69
C LEU A 132 -9.92 -4.28 -14.10
N THR A 133 -8.80 -4.51 -13.40
CA THR A 133 -8.55 -5.77 -12.71
C THR A 133 -9.40 -5.89 -11.46
N GLU A 134 -9.89 -7.10 -11.20
CA GLU A 134 -10.60 -7.44 -9.96
C GLU A 134 -9.75 -7.11 -8.73
N LYS A 135 -8.43 -7.30 -8.80
CA LYS A 135 -7.53 -7.11 -7.65
C LYS A 135 -7.23 -5.66 -7.30
N ALA A 136 -7.22 -4.75 -8.27
CA ALA A 136 -7.22 -3.33 -7.94
C ALA A 136 -8.55 -2.92 -7.30
N GLN A 137 -9.67 -3.45 -7.79
CA GLN A 137 -11.00 -3.15 -7.25
C GLN A 137 -11.18 -3.72 -5.84
N ASP A 138 -10.71 -4.94 -5.57
CA ASP A 138 -10.70 -5.57 -4.25
C ASP A 138 -9.89 -4.74 -3.25
N ALA A 139 -8.68 -4.30 -3.63
CA ALA A 139 -7.84 -3.46 -2.77
C ALA A 139 -8.52 -2.11 -2.44
N LEU A 140 -9.12 -1.46 -3.44
CA LEU A 140 -9.85 -0.20 -3.27
C LEU A 140 -11.12 -0.37 -2.42
N ALA A 141 -11.88 -1.44 -2.64
CA ALA A 141 -13.07 -1.75 -1.85
C ALA A 141 -12.69 -2.03 -0.39
N LEU A 142 -11.62 -2.80 -0.18
CA LEU A 142 -11.11 -3.11 1.14
C LEU A 142 -10.61 -1.85 1.88
N SER A 143 -9.91 -0.96 1.19
CA SER A 143 -9.39 0.28 1.80
C SER A 143 -10.51 1.19 2.32
N GLN A 144 -11.68 1.21 1.69
CA GLN A 144 -12.83 2.02 2.13
C GLN A 144 -13.35 1.60 3.52
N HIS A 145 -13.13 0.35 3.92
CA HIS A 145 -13.49 -0.15 5.26
C HIS A 145 -12.40 0.11 6.31
N SER A 146 -11.23 0.62 5.90
CA SER A 146 -10.12 0.90 6.79
C SER A 146 -10.40 2.10 7.70
N ARG A 147 -10.06 1.93 8.98
CA ARG A 147 -10.09 2.99 10.00
C ARG A 147 -8.68 3.22 10.54
N ASN A 148 -7.76 3.66 9.67
CA ASN A 148 -6.33 3.79 9.98
C ASN A 148 -5.67 2.44 10.29
N LEU A 149 -6.16 1.36 9.70
CA LEU A 149 -5.63 0.00 9.87
C LEU A 149 -5.34 -0.60 8.50
N LEU A 150 -4.23 -1.33 8.37
CA LEU A 150 -3.97 -2.07 7.15
C LEU A 150 -4.89 -3.29 7.09
N LEU A 151 -5.86 -3.22 6.18
CA LEU A 151 -6.75 -4.34 5.88
C LEU A 151 -6.17 -5.18 4.75
N VAL A 152 -6.30 -6.50 4.86
CA VAL A 152 -5.75 -7.47 3.91
C VAL A 152 -6.78 -8.55 3.57
N GLU A 153 -6.69 -9.15 2.39
CA GLU A 153 -7.48 -10.35 2.06
C GLU A 153 -7.08 -11.54 2.95
N ARG A 154 -8.03 -12.46 3.20
CA ARG A 154 -7.77 -13.70 3.96
C ARG A 154 -6.62 -14.53 3.39
N GLN A 155 -6.46 -14.58 2.07
CA GLN A 155 -5.38 -15.33 1.43
C GLN A 155 -3.98 -14.85 1.88
N ILE A 156 -3.81 -13.55 2.11
CA ILE A 156 -2.56 -12.98 2.64
C ILE A 156 -2.36 -13.39 4.10
N SER A 157 -3.43 -13.47 4.89
CA SER A 157 -3.39 -13.98 6.27
C SER A 157 -3.02 -15.46 6.35
N ASP A 158 -3.37 -16.24 5.33
CA ASP A 158 -3.11 -17.68 5.25
C ASP A 158 -1.71 -17.99 4.68
N ASP A 159 -1.00 -16.99 4.13
CA ASP A 159 0.35 -17.17 3.63
C ASP A 159 1.32 -17.64 4.74
N ALA A 160 2.11 -18.67 4.43
CA ALA A 160 2.96 -19.34 5.41
C ALA A 160 4.11 -18.46 5.91
N LEU A 161 4.64 -17.59 5.05
CA LEU A 161 5.73 -16.67 5.38
C LEU A 161 5.18 -15.47 6.16
N ILE A 162 4.03 -14.93 5.74
CA ILE A 162 3.38 -13.82 6.43
C ILE A 162 2.97 -14.20 7.85
N ARG A 163 2.47 -15.42 8.09
CA ARG A 163 2.15 -15.90 9.45
C ARG A 163 3.35 -15.91 10.41
N GLN A 164 4.57 -15.95 9.90
CA GLN A 164 5.80 -15.84 10.70
C GLN A 164 6.22 -14.39 10.94
N ARG A 165 5.76 -13.46 10.10
CA ARG A 165 6.22 -12.06 10.03
C ARG A 165 5.21 -11.04 10.54
N ALA A 166 3.92 -11.40 10.59
CA ALA A 166 2.85 -10.53 11.04
C ALA A 166 1.79 -11.31 11.81
N ARG A 167 1.23 -10.67 12.83
CA ARG A 167 0.00 -11.13 13.48
C ARG A 167 -1.17 -10.47 12.76
N ILE A 168 -1.97 -11.29 12.10
CA ILE A 168 -3.12 -10.88 11.32
C ILE A 168 -4.37 -11.52 11.93
N ARG A 169 -5.43 -10.73 12.11
CA ARG A 169 -6.68 -11.17 12.72
C ARG A 169 -7.85 -10.96 11.76
N PRO A 170 -8.74 -11.96 11.57
CA PRO A 170 -9.98 -11.76 10.82
C PRO A 170 -10.85 -10.66 11.43
N ILE A 171 -11.56 -9.93 10.57
CA ILE A 171 -12.56 -8.94 10.97
C ILE A 171 -13.95 -9.38 10.52
N ALA A 172 -14.98 -8.84 11.18
CA ALA A 172 -16.37 -9.21 10.90
C ALA A 172 -16.93 -8.56 9.63
N SER A 173 -16.38 -7.42 9.21
CA SER A 173 -16.83 -6.68 8.04
C SER A 173 -15.67 -5.88 7.46
N PRO A 174 -15.41 -5.97 6.14
CA PRO A 174 -16.12 -6.80 5.16
C PRO A 174 -15.80 -8.29 5.33
N GLU A 175 -16.65 -9.18 4.80
CA GLU A 175 -16.43 -10.63 4.86
C GLU A 175 -15.13 -11.00 4.11
N GLY A 176 -14.37 -11.95 4.66
CA GLY A 176 -13.10 -12.38 4.05
C GLY A 176 -11.93 -11.41 4.28
N ALA A 177 -12.14 -10.28 4.94
CA ALA A 177 -11.06 -9.38 5.31
C ALA A 177 -10.40 -9.76 6.65
N CYS A 178 -9.13 -9.40 6.75
CA CYS A 178 -8.34 -9.46 7.96
C CYS A 178 -7.66 -8.11 8.21
N CYS A 179 -7.20 -7.90 9.43
CA CYS A 179 -6.47 -6.71 9.86
C CYS A 179 -5.08 -7.11 10.33
N VAL A 180 -4.06 -6.37 9.90
CA VAL A 180 -2.71 -6.48 10.48
C VAL A 180 -2.75 -5.85 11.87
N GLU A 181 -2.50 -6.65 12.91
CA GLU A 181 -2.46 -6.16 14.30
C GLU A 181 -1.07 -5.64 14.66
N ARG A 182 -0.04 -6.37 14.26
CA ARG A 182 1.36 -6.00 14.46
C ARG A 182 2.29 -6.84 13.57
N LEU A 183 3.44 -6.27 13.26
CA LEU A 183 4.56 -7.01 12.69
C LEU A 183 5.38 -7.71 13.79
N MET A 184 6.02 -8.82 13.44
CA MET A 184 7.00 -9.52 14.28
C MET A 184 8.40 -8.92 14.07
N GLU A 185 9.32 -9.08 15.01
CA GLU A 185 10.71 -8.68 14.80
C GLU A 185 11.31 -9.38 13.56
N PRO A 186 12.18 -8.71 12.78
CA PRO A 186 12.81 -7.41 13.05
C PRO A 186 12.05 -6.18 12.52
N TYR A 187 10.85 -6.38 11.97
CA TYR A 187 10.19 -5.37 11.13
C TYR A 187 9.77 -4.11 11.91
N PRO A 188 9.15 -4.16 13.10
CA PRO A 188 8.82 -2.96 13.88
C PRO A 188 10.04 -2.05 14.09
N SER A 189 11.14 -2.62 14.57
CA SER A 189 12.41 -1.89 14.77
C SER A 189 12.99 -1.31 13.47
N MET A 190 12.78 -1.99 12.35
CA MET A 190 13.18 -1.51 11.03
C MET A 190 12.32 -0.32 10.57
N LEU A 191 11.00 -0.43 10.70
CA LEU A 191 10.04 0.61 10.30
C LEU A 191 10.25 1.89 11.12
N GLU A 192 10.51 1.78 12.42
CA GLU A 192 10.83 2.93 13.28
C GLU A 192 12.06 3.69 12.76
N ARG A 193 13.12 2.99 12.36
CA ARG A 193 14.32 3.62 11.78
C ARG A 193 14.04 4.25 10.41
N GLN A 194 13.20 3.63 9.58
CA GLN A 194 12.81 4.20 8.29
C GLN A 194 12.00 5.48 8.48
N LEU A 195 11.01 5.45 9.39
CA LEU A 195 10.18 6.60 9.74
C LEU A 195 11.04 7.78 10.22
N ALA A 196 11.99 7.53 11.12
CA ALA A 196 12.91 8.56 11.60
C ALA A 196 13.72 9.21 10.46
N ARG A 197 14.25 8.40 9.54
CA ARG A 197 15.01 8.90 8.37
C ARG A 197 14.14 9.71 7.42
N MET A 198 12.88 9.33 7.23
CA MET A 198 11.94 10.07 6.39
C MET A 198 11.64 11.45 6.98
N HIS A 199 11.38 11.53 8.29
CA HIS A 199 11.20 12.82 8.98
C HIS A 199 12.45 13.70 8.87
N GLU A 200 13.65 13.14 9.02
CA GLU A 200 14.91 13.90 8.88
C GLU A 200 15.09 14.50 7.48
N ARG A 201 14.62 13.81 6.43
CA ARG A 201 14.66 14.33 5.05
C ARG A 201 13.69 15.50 4.87
N GLN A 202 12.50 15.41 5.45
CA GLN A 202 11.48 16.45 5.37
C GLN A 202 11.90 17.75 6.08
N VAL A 203 12.68 17.69 7.16
CA VAL A 203 13.19 18.88 7.84
C VAL A 203 14.27 19.62 7.04
N LYS A 204 14.90 18.95 6.06
CA LYS A 204 16.01 19.49 5.27
C LYS A 204 15.61 19.98 3.88
N SER A 205 14.39 19.68 3.42
CA SER A 205 13.80 20.15 2.16
C SER A 205 13.02 21.45 2.37
#